data_AF-A0AA47MW92-F1
#
_entry.id   AF-A0AA47MW92-F1
#
_cell.length_a   1.000
_cell.length_b   1.000
_cell.length_c   1.000
_cell.angle_alpha   90.00
_cell.angle_beta   90.00
_cell.angle_gamma   90.00
#
_symmetry.space_group_name_H-M   'P 1'
#
loop_
_entity.id
_entity.type
_entity.pdbx_description
1 polymer ?
#
loop_
_entity_poly.entity_id
_entity_poly.type
_entity_poly.pdbx_seq_one_letter_code
_entity_poly.pdbx_strand_id
1 'polypeptide(L)'
;MSLKKQPNQYSFSLSSSGTSLPENSLFSAIISAGAFLFLVFSVFHHAHVMEKNFNQVLLSRIALIFGVVSAMGAFAAGNCNPGKLTFLHHLGAAISFICICFYTVLLTVLTGKCVLTGFEKYLYPFRIISSVIQVILTISYSILFAQLDYRSMHLSAVVEWMLSVNLELFEFSFAVEFFFFSSWMLSNLLGKREEQKPLILAMS
;
A
#
# COMPACT_ATOMS: atom_id res chain seq x y z
N MET A 1 -18.34 -31.36 29.05
CA MET A 1 -19.68 -30.83 28.70
C MET A 1 -19.80 -29.49 29.42
N SER A 2 -19.36 -28.36 28.88
CA SER A 2 -20.03 -27.63 27.79
C SER A 2 -19.01 -26.76 27.04
N LEU A 3 -18.61 -27.21 25.86
CA LEU A 3 -18.01 -26.36 24.82
C LEU A 3 -19.16 -25.54 24.24
N LYS A 4 -19.37 -24.32 24.75
CA LYS A 4 -20.30 -23.39 24.10
C LYS A 4 -19.56 -22.67 22.97
N LYS A 5 -19.31 -23.40 21.89
CA LYS A 5 -18.89 -22.85 20.60
C LYS A 5 -20.17 -22.60 19.78
N GLN A 6 -20.32 -21.34 19.36
CA GLN A 6 -21.28 -20.76 18.38
C GLN A 6 -22.68 -20.36 18.90
N PRO A 7 -23.21 -19.21 18.41
CA PRO A 7 -23.66 -19.08 17.02
C PRO A 7 -22.77 -18.14 16.19
N ASN A 8 -22.74 -18.40 14.88
CA ASN A 8 -22.21 -17.52 13.86
C ASN A 8 -22.66 -16.06 14.09
N GLN A 9 -21.72 -15.13 14.20
CA GLN A 9 -22.04 -13.71 14.11
C GLN A 9 -21.03 -13.06 13.16
N TYR A 10 -21.50 -12.87 11.94
CA TYR A 10 -20.77 -12.44 10.76
C TYR A 10 -20.33 -10.99 10.93
N SER A 11 -19.19 -10.75 11.59
CA SER A 11 -18.43 -9.54 11.32
C SER A 11 -17.84 -9.71 9.93
N PHE A 12 -18.48 -9.09 8.92
CA PHE A 12 -17.98 -9.08 7.54
C PHE A 12 -16.79 -8.13 7.46
N SER A 13 -15.63 -8.62 7.89
CA SER A 13 -14.34 -7.96 7.73
C SER A 13 -13.72 -8.39 6.41
N LEU A 14 -12.81 -7.57 5.87
CA LEU A 14 -12.08 -7.93 4.65
C LEU A 14 -11.35 -9.26 4.87
N SER A 15 -10.73 -9.40 6.03
CA SER A 15 -10.05 -10.63 6.46
C SER A 15 -10.99 -11.83 6.59
N SER A 16 -12.25 -11.67 7.04
CA SER A 16 -13.16 -12.81 7.19
C SER A 16 -13.62 -13.41 5.86
N SER A 17 -13.55 -12.64 4.77
CA SER A 17 -13.76 -13.11 3.40
C SER A 17 -12.72 -14.16 2.95
N GLY A 18 -11.56 -14.22 3.63
CA GLY A 18 -10.51 -15.22 3.40
C GLY A 18 -10.72 -16.57 4.11
N THR A 19 -11.82 -16.78 4.83
CA THR A 19 -11.95 -17.95 5.73
C THR A 19 -12.51 -19.21 5.07
N SER A 20 -13.58 -19.08 4.27
CA SER A 20 -14.36 -20.18 3.70
C SER A 20 -13.95 -20.47 2.25
N LEU A 21 -14.17 -21.69 1.75
CA LEU A 21 -14.08 -21.98 0.30
C LEU A 21 -15.45 -21.71 -0.34
N PRO A 22 -15.53 -21.14 -1.56
CA PRO A 22 -14.43 -20.77 -2.46
C PRO A 22 -13.85 -19.36 -2.25
N GLU A 23 -14.44 -18.55 -1.36
CA GLU A 23 -14.12 -17.13 -1.14
C GLU A 23 -12.64 -16.89 -0.81
N ASN A 24 -12.02 -17.78 -0.03
CA ASN A 24 -10.60 -17.74 0.30
C ASN A 24 -9.69 -17.73 -0.93
N SER A 25 -10.02 -18.49 -1.97
CA SER A 25 -9.21 -18.51 -3.20
C SER A 25 -9.29 -17.17 -3.94
N LEU A 26 -10.48 -16.55 -3.97
CA LEU A 26 -10.68 -15.25 -4.57
C LEU A 26 -9.99 -14.14 -3.76
N PHE A 27 -10.13 -14.16 -2.43
CA PHE A 27 -9.46 -13.25 -1.52
C PHE A 27 -7.93 -13.32 -1.70
N SER A 28 -7.37 -14.53 -1.66
CA SER A 28 -5.93 -14.74 -1.84
C SER A 28 -5.45 -14.21 -3.19
N ALA A 29 -6.20 -14.45 -4.26
CA ALA A 29 -5.86 -13.98 -5.60
C ALA A 29 -5.89 -12.45 -5.71
N ILE A 30 -6.95 -11.79 -5.21
CA ILE A 30 -7.09 -10.33 -5.25
C ILE A 30 -6.01 -9.66 -4.41
N ILE A 31 -5.80 -10.11 -3.16
CA ILE A 31 -4.79 -9.50 -2.27
C ILE A 31 -3.38 -9.73 -2.81
N SER A 32 -3.09 -10.90 -3.39
CA SER A 32 -1.78 -11.15 -4.02
C SER A 32 -1.56 -10.29 -5.25
N ALA A 33 -2.58 -10.13 -6.10
CA ALA A 33 -2.51 -9.26 -7.27
C ALA A 33 -2.34 -7.80 -6.86
N GLY A 34 -3.10 -7.32 -5.87
CA GLY A 34 -2.97 -5.98 -5.30
C GLY A 34 -1.58 -5.73 -4.72
N ALA A 35 -1.05 -6.66 -3.92
CA ALA A 35 0.30 -6.57 -3.37
C ALA A 35 1.38 -6.49 -4.46
N PHE A 36 1.23 -7.26 -5.54
CA PHE A 36 2.14 -7.20 -6.68
C PHE A 36 2.04 -5.86 -7.43
N LEU A 37 0.83 -5.39 -7.72
CA LEU A 37 0.62 -4.10 -8.39
C LEU A 37 1.15 -2.94 -7.55
N PHE A 38 0.94 -2.98 -6.24
CA PHE A 38 1.48 -2.00 -5.31
C PHE A 38 3.02 -1.99 -5.31
N LEU A 39 3.65 -3.16 -5.32
CA LEU A 39 5.10 -3.28 -5.45
C LEU A 39 5.61 -2.63 -6.74
N VAL A 40 4.98 -2.93 -7.89
CA VAL A 40 5.33 -2.34 -9.18
C VAL A 40 5.15 -0.82 -9.13
N PHE A 41 4.05 -0.35 -8.55
CA PHE A 41 3.78 1.07 -8.34
C PHE A 41 4.89 1.75 -7.53
N SER A 42 5.29 1.19 -6.39
CA SER A 42 6.37 1.75 -5.57
C SER A 42 7.68 1.88 -6.34
N VAL A 43 8.03 0.87 -7.15
CA VAL A 43 9.23 0.89 -8.00
C VAL A 43 9.14 1.98 -9.07
N PHE A 44 8.01 2.10 -9.76
CA PHE A 44 7.81 3.10 -10.80
C PHE A 44 7.79 4.52 -10.25
N HIS A 45 7.15 4.74 -9.10
CA HIS A 45 7.19 6.04 -8.44
C HIS A 45 8.62 6.42 -8.04
N HIS A 46 9.41 5.48 -7.52
CA HIS A 46 10.83 5.71 -7.24
C HIS A 46 11.62 6.10 -8.49
N ALA A 47 11.42 5.37 -9.60
CA ALA A 47 12.03 5.67 -10.89
C ALA A 47 11.70 7.09 -11.36
N HIS A 48 10.43 7.49 -11.19
CA HIS A 48 9.95 8.81 -11.59
C HIS A 48 10.67 9.92 -10.82
N VAL A 49 10.74 9.78 -9.50
CA VAL A 49 11.42 10.77 -8.65
C VAL A 49 12.90 10.84 -8.98
N MET A 50 13.55 9.70 -9.27
CA MET A 50 14.97 9.66 -9.62
C MET A 50 15.28 10.41 -10.92
N GLU A 51 14.37 10.38 -11.91
CA GLU A 51 14.55 11.14 -13.16
C GLU A 51 14.28 12.63 -12.99
N LYS A 52 13.25 13.00 -12.22
CA LYS A 52 12.80 14.39 -12.15
C LYS A 52 13.48 15.20 -11.05
N ASN A 53 13.86 14.58 -9.92
CA ASN A 53 14.39 15.28 -8.76
C ASN A 53 15.46 14.47 -8.01
N PHE A 54 16.71 14.61 -8.46
CA PHE A 54 17.87 13.94 -7.85
C PHE A 54 18.01 14.22 -6.35
N ASN A 55 17.68 15.43 -5.90
CA ASN A 55 17.81 15.85 -4.50
C ASN A 55 16.87 15.09 -3.53
N GLN A 56 15.78 14.48 -4.03
CA GLN A 56 14.81 13.74 -3.20
C GLN A 56 14.93 12.22 -3.34
N VAL A 57 15.95 11.72 -4.05
CA VAL A 57 16.16 10.27 -4.29
C VAL A 57 16.27 9.48 -3.00
N LEU A 58 16.96 10.01 -1.98
CA LEU A 58 17.08 9.31 -0.69
C LEU A 58 15.72 9.10 -0.03
N LEU A 59 14.89 10.14 0.02
CA LEU A 59 13.55 10.08 0.60
C LEU A 59 12.66 9.10 -0.17
N SER A 60 12.77 9.14 -1.51
CA SER A 60 12.09 8.19 -2.40
C SER A 60 12.53 6.74 -2.16
N ARG A 61 13.82 6.50 -1.90
CA ARG A 61 14.35 5.17 -1.62
C ARG A 61 13.85 4.64 -0.28
N ILE A 62 13.75 5.49 0.75
CA ILE A 62 13.17 5.11 2.03
C ILE A 62 11.69 4.74 1.84
N ALA A 63 10.94 5.55 1.08
CA ALA A 63 9.56 5.23 0.76
C ALA A 63 9.44 3.88 0.03
N LEU A 64 10.29 3.62 -0.97
CA LEU A 64 10.33 2.33 -1.66
C LEU A 64 10.53 1.15 -0.69
N ILE A 65 11.43 1.27 0.28
CA ILE A 65 11.66 0.21 1.28
C ILE A 65 10.37 -0.09 2.06
N PHE A 66 9.68 0.93 2.55
CA PHE A 66 8.40 0.74 3.24
C PHE A 66 7.32 0.15 2.33
N GLY A 67 7.27 0.57 1.05
CA GLY A 67 6.37 0.01 0.05
C GLY A 67 6.61 -1.49 -0.19
N VAL A 68 7.87 -1.90 -0.33
CA VAL A 68 8.25 -3.32 -0.50
C VAL A 68 7.87 -4.15 0.73
N VAL A 69 8.19 -3.67 1.94
CA VAL A 69 7.86 -4.38 3.18
C VAL A 69 6.34 -4.51 3.35
N SER A 70 5.60 -3.45 2.99
CA SER A 70 4.14 -3.51 2.99
C SER A 70 3.60 -4.54 2.00
N ALA A 71 4.07 -4.53 0.75
CA ALA A 71 3.66 -5.50 -0.27
C ALA A 71 3.90 -6.94 0.19
N MET A 72 5.05 -7.21 0.81
CA MET A 72 5.35 -8.52 1.39
C MET A 72 4.39 -8.90 2.52
N GLY A 73 4.07 -7.96 3.41
CA GLY A 73 3.09 -8.16 4.49
C GLY A 73 1.69 -8.46 3.96
N ALA A 74 1.22 -7.68 2.97
CA ALA A 74 -0.06 -7.90 2.31
C ALA A 74 -0.11 -9.26 1.59
N PHE A 75 0.95 -9.63 0.87
CA PHE A 75 1.05 -10.93 0.20
C PHE A 75 1.00 -12.08 1.21
N ALA A 76 1.73 -11.97 2.33
CA ALA A 76 1.70 -12.96 3.40
C ALA A 76 0.30 -13.08 4.02
N ALA A 77 -0.37 -11.95 4.30
CA ALA A 77 -1.74 -11.94 4.81
C ALA A 77 -2.74 -12.56 3.83
N GLY A 78 -2.62 -12.23 2.54
CA GLY A 78 -3.49 -12.77 1.48
C GLY A 78 -3.39 -14.29 1.35
N ASN A 79 -2.20 -14.86 1.49
CA ASN A 79 -1.98 -16.31 1.32
C ASN A 79 -2.15 -17.12 2.62
N CYS A 80 -2.14 -16.45 3.78
CA CYS A 80 -2.39 -17.10 5.07
C CYS A 80 -3.89 -17.07 5.38
N ASN A 81 -4.56 -18.21 5.30
CA ASN A 81 -5.98 -18.29 5.64
C ASN A 81 -6.20 -17.89 7.12
N PRO A 82 -7.04 -16.89 7.44
CA PRO A 82 -7.23 -16.39 8.80
C PRO A 82 -7.88 -17.40 9.75
N GLY A 83 -8.56 -18.44 9.24
CA GLY A 83 -9.13 -19.53 10.04
C GLY A 83 -8.18 -20.70 10.32
N LYS A 84 -7.06 -20.82 9.57
CA LYS A 84 -6.06 -21.89 9.75
C LYS A 84 -4.70 -21.37 10.23
N LEU A 85 -4.25 -20.25 9.69
CA LEU A 85 -2.96 -19.59 9.93
C LEU A 85 -3.18 -18.17 10.48
N THR A 86 -4.04 -18.05 11.50
CA THR A 86 -4.49 -16.78 12.09
C THR A 86 -3.34 -15.86 12.50
N PHE A 87 -2.32 -16.40 13.16
CA PHE A 87 -1.17 -15.61 13.62
C PHE A 87 -0.40 -14.97 12.45
N LEU A 88 -0.06 -15.75 11.42
CA LEU A 88 0.70 -15.25 10.27
C LEU A 88 -0.12 -14.26 9.43
N HIS A 89 -1.43 -14.51 9.30
CA HIS A 89 -2.34 -13.58 8.63
C HIS A 89 -2.34 -12.20 9.31
N HIS A 90 -2.59 -12.16 10.61
CA HIS A 90 -2.65 -10.89 11.36
C HIS A 90 -1.29 -10.21 11.47
N LEU A 91 -0.19 -10.98 11.60
CA LEU A 91 1.15 -10.43 11.58
C LEU A 91 1.46 -9.75 10.23
N GLY A 92 1.15 -10.42 9.11
CA GLY A 92 1.31 -9.86 7.77
C GLY A 92 0.48 -8.59 7.56
N ALA A 93 -0.78 -8.61 8.00
CA ALA A 93 -1.66 -7.44 7.92
C ALA A 93 -1.15 -6.27 8.76
N ALA A 94 -0.72 -6.53 10.00
CA ALA A 94 -0.17 -5.51 10.89
C ALA A 94 1.10 -4.85 10.32
N ILE A 95 2.05 -5.65 9.82
CA ILE A 95 3.27 -5.15 9.18
C ILE A 95 2.89 -4.31 7.96
N SER A 96 1.94 -4.77 7.14
CA SER A 96 1.49 -4.05 5.96
C SER A 96 0.92 -2.68 6.31
N PHE A 97 -0.07 -2.61 7.20
CA PHE A 97 -0.73 -1.35 7.55
C PHE A 97 0.21 -0.33 8.20
N ILE A 98 1.12 -0.78 9.07
CA ILE A 98 2.12 0.11 9.66
C ILE A 98 3.05 0.68 8.59
N CYS A 99 3.55 -0.16 7.68
CA CYS A 99 4.43 0.29 6.61
C CYS A 99 3.71 1.21 5.62
N ILE A 100 2.42 0.98 5.35
CA ILE A 100 1.57 1.84 4.53
C ILE A 100 1.45 3.25 5.12
N CYS A 101 1.30 3.38 6.44
CA CYS A 101 1.27 4.70 7.08
C CYS A 101 2.56 5.48 6.82
N PHE A 102 3.73 4.86 6.98
CA PHE A 102 4.99 5.51 6.66
C PHE A 102 5.11 5.82 5.16
N TYR A 103 4.71 4.88 4.32
CA TYR A 103 4.74 5.02 2.86
C TYR A 103 3.92 6.22 2.39
N THR A 104 2.64 6.30 2.79
CA THR A 104 1.71 7.37 2.39
C THR A 104 2.17 8.75 2.88
N VAL A 105 2.71 8.85 4.09
CA VAL A 105 3.30 10.10 4.61
C VAL A 105 4.52 10.51 3.79
N LEU A 106 5.44 9.59 3.52
CA LEU A 106 6.63 9.87 2.72
C LEU A 106 6.25 10.31 1.30
N LEU A 107 5.36 9.59 0.62
CA LEU A 107 4.86 9.95 -0.71
C LEU A 107 4.18 11.33 -0.72
N THR A 108 3.44 11.67 0.33
CA THR A 108 2.82 13.00 0.48
C THR A 108 3.90 14.09 0.56
N VAL A 109 4.95 13.88 1.37
CA VAL A 109 6.09 14.81 1.45
C VAL A 109 6.80 14.94 0.11
N LEU A 110 7.02 13.83 -0.61
CA LEU A 110 7.59 13.85 -1.95
C LEU A 110 6.73 14.66 -2.92
N THR A 111 5.41 14.51 -2.86
CA THR A 111 4.46 15.27 -3.70
C THR A 111 4.66 16.77 -3.54
N GLY A 112 4.80 17.23 -2.30
CA GLY A 112 5.03 18.65 -2.01
C GLY A 112 6.39 19.17 -2.46
N LYS A 113 7.40 18.29 -2.59
CA LYS A 113 8.78 18.67 -2.94
C LYS A 113 9.11 18.52 -4.42
N CYS A 114 8.51 17.56 -5.11
CA CYS A 114 8.98 17.12 -6.43
C CYS A 114 8.20 17.72 -7.62
N VAL A 115 7.01 18.29 -7.42
CA VAL A 115 6.20 18.94 -8.48
C VAL A 115 6.28 18.21 -9.83
N LEU A 116 5.79 16.97 -9.87
CA LEU A 116 6.02 16.03 -10.96
C LEU A 116 5.07 16.22 -12.16
N THR A 117 3.89 16.79 -11.97
CA THR A 117 2.76 16.78 -12.92
C THR A 117 2.15 18.15 -13.20
N GLY A 118 2.38 19.15 -12.33
CA GLY A 118 1.72 20.45 -12.39
C GLY A 118 0.33 20.50 -11.72
N PHE A 119 -0.21 19.36 -11.27
CA PHE A 119 -1.50 19.27 -10.54
C PHE A 119 -1.35 19.22 -9.02
N GLU A 120 -0.16 19.54 -8.49
CA GLU A 120 0.18 19.41 -7.07
C GLU A 120 -0.68 20.30 -6.18
N LYS A 121 -1.18 21.43 -6.71
CA LYS A 121 -2.13 22.29 -5.99
C LYS A 121 -3.36 21.52 -5.49
N TYR A 122 -3.80 20.50 -6.22
CA TYR A 122 -4.94 19.65 -5.84
C TYR A 122 -4.49 18.32 -5.24
N LEU A 123 -3.46 17.69 -5.81
CA LEU A 123 -2.97 16.39 -5.34
C LEU A 123 -2.34 16.47 -3.94
N TYR A 124 -1.61 17.53 -3.63
CA TYR A 124 -0.92 17.67 -2.35
C TYR A 124 -1.87 17.78 -1.16
N PRO A 125 -2.87 18.70 -1.12
CA PRO A 125 -3.81 18.74 0.00
C PRO A 125 -4.65 17.46 0.12
N PHE A 126 -5.01 16.85 -1.01
CA PHE A 126 -5.71 15.57 -1.02
C PHE A 126 -4.90 14.45 -0.34
N ARG A 127 -3.61 14.32 -0.69
CA ARG A 127 -2.71 13.32 -0.11
C ARG A 127 -2.39 13.58 1.36
N ILE A 128 -2.36 14.85 1.79
CA ILE A 128 -2.28 15.19 3.22
C ILE A 128 -3.51 14.66 3.96
N ILE A 129 -4.71 14.97 3.48
CA ILE A 129 -5.94 14.52 4.13
C ILE A 129 -5.99 13.00 4.19
N SER A 130 -5.72 12.34 3.06
CA SER A 130 -5.77 10.88 2.97
C SER A 130 -4.68 10.20 3.84
N SER A 131 -3.45 10.73 3.92
CA SER A 131 -2.41 10.18 4.80
C SER A 131 -2.74 10.36 6.28
N VAL A 132 -3.32 11.50 6.68
CA VAL A 132 -3.80 11.71 8.05
C VAL A 132 -4.92 10.74 8.40
N ILE A 133 -5.89 10.57 7.49
CA ILE A 133 -6.97 9.58 7.65
C ILE A 133 -6.38 8.16 7.77
N GLN A 134 -5.40 7.81 6.94
CA GLN A 134 -4.76 6.49 6.97
C GLN A 134 -4.16 6.17 8.34
N VAL A 135 -3.42 7.13 8.94
CA VAL A 135 -2.82 6.98 10.26
C VAL A 135 -3.88 6.83 11.34
N ILE A 136 -4.92 7.68 11.32
CA ILE A 136 -6.02 7.63 12.30
C ILE A 136 -6.77 6.29 12.22
N LEU A 137 -7.11 5.83 11.02
CA LEU A 137 -7.80 4.56 10.81
C LEU A 137 -6.94 3.38 11.25
N THR A 138 -5.62 3.40 10.99
CA THR A 138 -4.71 2.32 11.39
C THR A 138 -4.60 2.21 12.91
N ILE A 139 -4.48 3.35 13.61
CA ILE A 139 -4.47 3.39 15.08
C ILE A 139 -5.81 2.91 15.64
N SER A 140 -6.92 3.41 15.09
CA SER A 140 -8.27 3.05 15.52
C SER A 140 -8.55 1.56 15.31
N TYR A 141 -8.16 1.01 14.16
CA TYR A 141 -8.25 -0.42 13.86
C TYR A 141 -7.47 -1.25 14.86
N SER A 142 -6.21 -0.86 15.14
CA SER A 142 -5.35 -1.59 16.07
C SER A 142 -5.92 -1.64 17.49
N ILE A 143 -6.50 -0.54 17.96
CA ILE A 143 -7.14 -0.46 19.29
C ILE A 143 -8.40 -1.32 19.31
N LEU A 144 -9.28 -1.18 18.31
CA LEU A 144 -10.56 -1.89 18.26
C LEU A 144 -10.38 -3.39 18.04
N PHE A 145 -9.40 -3.79 17.24
CA PHE A 145 -9.09 -5.19 16.94
C PHE A 145 -8.58 -5.94 18.19
N ALA A 146 -7.88 -5.25 19.10
CA ALA A 146 -7.42 -5.82 20.35
C ALA A 146 -8.55 -6.07 21.37
N GLN A 147 -9.74 -5.51 21.15
CA GLN A 147 -10.89 -5.67 22.04
C GLN A 147 -11.66 -6.96 21.75
N LEU A 148 -12.08 -7.66 22.80
CA LEU A 148 -12.83 -8.92 22.71
C LEU A 148 -14.36 -8.71 22.62
N ASP A 149 -14.80 -7.46 22.73
CA ASP A 149 -16.22 -7.11 22.74
C ASP A 149 -16.81 -7.21 21.32
N TYR A 150 -17.98 -7.83 21.20
CA TYR A 150 -18.67 -7.98 19.92
C TYR A 150 -18.83 -6.65 19.16
N ARG A 151 -19.24 -5.58 19.86
CA ARG A 151 -19.40 -4.25 19.25
C ARG A 151 -18.10 -3.72 18.67
N SER A 152 -16.98 -3.94 19.35
CA SER A 152 -15.66 -3.48 18.93
C SER A 152 -15.10 -4.29 17.77
N MET A 153 -15.38 -5.59 17.70
CA MET A 153 -15.06 -6.43 16.53
C MET A 153 -15.81 -5.95 15.28
N HIS A 154 -17.10 -5.64 15.41
CA HIS A 154 -17.88 -5.09 14.30
C HIS A 154 -17.37 -3.73 13.84
N LEU A 155 -17.03 -2.85 14.78
CA LEU A 155 -16.46 -1.54 14.45
C LEU A 155 -15.07 -1.69 13.81
N SER A 156 -14.23 -2.60 14.31
CA SER A 156 -12.92 -2.93 13.72
C SER A 156 -13.05 -3.38 12.27
N ALA A 157 -14.05 -4.21 11.94
CA ALA A 157 -14.33 -4.61 10.56
C ALA A 157 -14.67 -3.42 9.66
N VAL A 158 -15.51 -2.49 10.12
CA VAL A 158 -15.84 -1.27 9.36
C VAL A 158 -14.60 -0.40 9.17
N VAL A 159 -13.78 -0.24 10.21
CA VAL A 159 -12.53 0.54 10.12
C VAL A 159 -11.53 -0.10 9.16
N GLU A 160 -11.43 -1.45 9.13
CA GLU A 160 -10.58 -2.19 8.17
C GLU A 160 -10.98 -1.90 6.72
N TRP A 161 -12.29 -1.87 6.44
CA TRP A 161 -12.81 -1.49 5.12
C TRP A 161 -12.50 -0.05 4.76
N MET A 162 -12.76 0.89 5.67
CA MET A 162 -12.44 2.31 5.46
C MET A 162 -10.94 2.52 5.21
N LEU A 163 -10.10 1.77 5.92
CA LEU A 163 -8.64 1.80 5.78
C LEU A 163 -8.23 1.32 4.39
N SER A 164 -8.82 0.23 3.91
CA SER A 164 -8.53 -0.33 2.57
C SER A 164 -8.98 0.62 1.45
N VAL A 165 -10.19 1.17 1.55
CA VAL A 165 -10.73 2.12 0.54
C VAL A 165 -9.92 3.42 0.51
N ASN A 166 -9.51 3.96 1.67
CA ASN A 166 -8.69 5.16 1.70
C ASN A 166 -7.31 4.94 1.07
N LEU A 167 -6.71 3.77 1.27
CA LEU A 167 -5.45 3.38 0.64
C LEU A 167 -5.57 3.30 -0.88
N GLU A 168 -6.58 2.60 -1.39
CA GLU A 168 -6.83 2.49 -2.84
C GLU A 168 -7.04 3.87 -3.47
N LEU A 169 -7.80 4.74 -2.78
CA LEU A 169 -8.05 6.10 -3.23
C LEU A 169 -6.76 6.96 -3.21
N PHE A 170 -5.90 6.76 -2.20
CA PHE A 170 -4.58 7.41 -2.15
C PHE A 170 -3.72 6.99 -3.34
N GLU A 171 -3.65 5.70 -3.63
CA GLU A 171 -2.91 5.16 -4.79
C GLU A 171 -3.48 5.64 -6.11
N PHE A 172 -4.81 5.68 -6.24
CA PHE A 172 -5.48 6.18 -7.43
C PHE A 172 -5.11 7.64 -7.74
N SER A 173 -4.79 8.45 -6.73
CA SER A 173 -4.30 9.82 -6.96
C SER A 173 -2.99 9.88 -7.77
N PHE A 174 -2.23 8.77 -7.85
CA PHE A 174 -1.02 8.66 -8.67
C PHE A 174 -1.29 8.21 -10.10
N ALA A 175 -2.54 7.85 -10.45
CA ALA A 175 -2.92 7.61 -11.84
C ALA A 175 -2.61 8.85 -12.72
N VAL A 176 -2.75 10.05 -12.17
CA VAL A 176 -2.38 11.31 -12.83
C VAL A 176 -0.88 11.35 -13.17
N GLU A 177 -0.02 10.86 -12.27
CA GLU A 177 1.44 10.80 -12.50
C GLU A 177 1.81 9.80 -13.58
N PHE A 178 1.05 8.71 -13.73
CA PHE A 178 1.30 7.70 -14.75
C PHE A 178 1.09 8.22 -16.18
N PHE A 179 0.23 9.21 -16.41
CA PHE A 179 0.10 9.85 -17.72
C PHE A 179 1.38 10.58 -18.17
N PHE A 180 2.24 10.97 -17.23
CA PHE A 180 3.52 11.62 -17.51
C PHE A 180 4.70 10.64 -17.49
N PHE A 181 4.44 9.35 -17.26
CA PHE A 181 5.45 8.31 -17.22
C PHE A 181 5.93 7.95 -18.63
N SER A 182 7.24 7.82 -18.80
CA SER A 182 7.89 7.52 -20.08
C SER A 182 8.85 6.34 -19.96
N SER A 183 9.05 5.61 -21.06
CA SER A 183 9.95 4.44 -21.15
C SER A 183 11.38 4.73 -20.67
N TRP A 184 11.81 5.99 -20.81
CA TRP A 184 13.12 6.48 -20.36
C TRP A 184 13.35 6.37 -18.85
N MET A 185 12.29 6.48 -18.05
CA MET A 185 12.37 6.42 -16.59
C MET A 185 12.65 4.99 -16.11
N LEU A 186 12.17 3.99 -16.86
CA LEU A 186 12.50 2.58 -16.64
C LEU A 186 13.96 2.27 -16.98
N SER A 187 14.48 2.85 -18.06
CA SER A 187 15.88 2.67 -18.50
C SER A 187 16.90 3.20 -17.47
N ASN A 188 16.54 4.23 -16.70
CA ASN A 188 17.37 4.71 -15.60
C ASN A 188 17.51 3.69 -14.46
N LEU A 189 16.43 3.00 -14.08
CA LEU A 189 16.49 1.95 -13.06
C LEU A 189 17.43 0.81 -13.50
N LEU A 190 17.51 0.54 -14.80
CA LEU A 190 18.34 -0.51 -15.38
C LEU A 190 19.79 -0.06 -15.64
N GLY A 191 20.17 1.17 -15.30
CA GLY A 191 21.51 1.72 -15.56
C GLY A 191 21.84 1.97 -17.04
N LYS A 192 20.93 1.65 -17.97
CA LYS A 192 21.15 1.71 -19.42
C LYS A 192 21.33 3.12 -19.99
N ARG A 193 21.03 4.16 -19.23
CA ARG A 193 21.18 5.55 -19.68
C ARG A 193 22.60 6.10 -19.52
N GLU A 194 23.36 5.63 -18.52
CA GLU A 194 24.77 6.00 -18.39
C GLU A 194 25.59 5.47 -19.57
N GLU A 195 25.17 4.36 -20.18
CA GLU A 195 25.77 3.83 -21.42
C GLU A 195 25.37 4.64 -22.67
N GLN A 196 24.16 5.22 -22.70
CA GLN A 196 23.66 6.00 -23.85
C GLN A 196 24.10 7.47 -23.86
N LYS A 197 24.29 8.09 -22.69
CA LYS A 197 24.83 9.47 -22.59
C LYS A 197 26.17 9.68 -23.34
N PRO A 198 27.18 8.80 -23.22
CA PRO A 198 28.43 8.94 -23.97
C PRO A 198 28.25 8.63 -25.46
N LEU A 199 27.32 7.73 -25.85
CA LEU A 199 27.05 7.42 -27.26
C LEU A 199 26.42 8.60 -28.02
N ILE A 200 25.50 9.33 -27.38
CA ILE A 200 24.87 10.51 -28.01
C ILE A 200 25.86 11.68 -28.12
N LEU A 201 26.77 11.84 -27.14
CA LEU A 201 27.83 12.85 -27.20
C LEU A 201 28.91 12.53 -28.24
N ALA A 202 29.14 11.24 -28.55
CA ALA A 202 30.09 10.82 -29.57
C ALA A 202 29.55 10.92 -31.03
N MET A 203 28.25 11.16 -31.19
CA MET A 203 27.58 11.34 -32.49
C MET A 203 27.22 12.81 -32.81
N SER A 204 27.62 13.74 -31.93
CA SER A 204 27.54 15.20 -32.11
C SER A 204 28.90 15.78 -32.46
#